data_AF-A0A9P6PPC5-F1
#
_entry.id   AF-A0A9P6PPC5-F1
#
_cell.length_a   1.000
_cell.length_b   1.000
_cell.length_c   1.000
_cell.angle_alpha   90.00
_cell.angle_beta   90.00
_cell.angle_gamma   90.00
#
_symmetry.space_group_name_H-M   'P 1'
#
loop_
_entity.id
_entity.type
_entity.pdbx_description
1 polymer ?
#
loop_
_entity_poly.entity_id
_entity_poly.type
_entity_poly.pdbx_seq_one_letter_code
_entity_poly.pdbx_strand_id
1 'polypeptide(L)'
;MYEWSKECPKDLKPGLDAFFISKDFLDRQSVFYKGMEDSSQKWVALISMSGIEETHAMICRKFSLPFSVLHEAQNTTFSQVSAAPRMPLAAAYNKFIKDIVKLNKLARSAERLLSYKKELGRATAMVIAPLIGSVSAPESDTVNTLLASLTPSERSAAMNDMWFISVDIESFESDHSKILEIGWSIWALSVNKFVDKHYAISNFRHLKNGKYVADRRDRFMFGDTVWATLKESIAAFQDTLEAAAGRNAQGLFALIAHDMSSDEGYLRKMGVQFPSGMIKFDTVDMNAARVGDANCKTGLGKLLDELGIDNYCLHNAGNDAHYTLELFLKLTRNNIKQNA
;
A
#
# COMPACT_ATOMS: atom_id res chain seq x y z
N MET A 1 16.63 -13.14 -8.80
CA MET A 1 17.09 -12.04 -9.65
C MET A 1 17.81 -11.05 -8.75
N TYR A 2 19.03 -10.63 -9.07
CA TYR A 2 19.75 -9.65 -8.26
C TYR A 2 19.09 -8.28 -8.45
N GLU A 3 18.55 -7.74 -7.36
CA GLU A 3 17.97 -6.40 -7.33
C GLU A 3 19.05 -5.38 -6.97
N TRP A 4 19.24 -4.37 -7.81
CA TRP A 4 20.28 -3.33 -7.73
C TRP A 4 20.26 -2.43 -6.46
N SER A 5 19.46 -2.76 -5.45
CA SER A 5 18.71 -1.76 -4.68
C SER A 5 19.15 -1.48 -3.24
N LYS A 6 20.25 -2.03 -2.71
CA LYS A 6 20.60 -1.82 -1.28
C LYS A 6 22.09 -1.61 -1.03
N GLU A 7 22.72 -0.73 -1.81
CA GLU A 7 24.14 -0.80 -2.15
C GLU A 7 24.29 -1.88 -3.22
N CYS A 8 25.09 -1.61 -4.26
CA CYS A 8 25.70 -2.73 -4.97
C CYS A 8 26.26 -3.64 -3.87
N PRO A 9 25.93 -4.95 -3.81
CA PRO A 9 26.48 -5.85 -2.81
C PRO A 9 27.97 -5.50 -2.66
N LYS A 10 28.45 -5.20 -1.45
CA LYS A 10 29.80 -4.64 -1.27
C LYS A 10 30.88 -5.50 -1.96
N ASP A 11 30.59 -6.79 -2.09
CA ASP A 11 31.29 -7.82 -2.85
C ASP A 11 31.25 -7.63 -4.38
N LEU A 12 30.15 -7.15 -4.95
CA LEU A 12 30.01 -6.85 -6.39
C LEU A 12 30.52 -5.47 -6.79
N LYS A 13 30.59 -4.50 -5.86
CA LYS A 13 30.96 -3.11 -6.16
C LYS A 13 32.33 -2.98 -6.85
N PRO A 14 33.41 -3.63 -6.38
CA PRO A 14 34.70 -3.58 -7.07
C PRO A 14 34.63 -4.17 -8.48
N GLY A 15 33.85 -5.24 -8.67
CA GLY A 15 33.67 -5.88 -9.97
C GLY A 15 32.90 -4.99 -10.95
N LEU A 16 31.82 -4.36 -10.49
CA LEU A 16 31.05 -3.40 -11.29
C LEU A 16 31.89 -2.18 -11.62
N ASP A 17 32.62 -1.61 -10.65
CA ASP A 17 33.51 -0.48 -10.89
C ASP A 17 34.58 -0.88 -11.93
N ALA A 18 35.20 -2.05 -11.80
CA ALA A 18 36.14 -2.60 -12.79
C ALA A 18 35.50 -2.83 -14.18
N PHE A 19 34.22 -3.22 -14.24
CA PHE A 19 33.47 -3.34 -15.49
C PHE A 19 33.22 -1.98 -16.15
N PHE A 20 32.74 -0.98 -15.40
CA PHE A 20 32.42 0.33 -15.95
C PHE A 20 33.65 1.15 -16.34
N ILE A 21 34.84 0.82 -15.83
CA ILE A 21 36.11 1.37 -16.28
C ILE A 21 36.81 0.52 -17.35
N SER A 22 36.24 -0.63 -17.71
CA SER A 22 36.85 -1.54 -18.69
C SER A 22 36.79 -0.97 -20.11
N LYS A 23 37.81 -1.30 -20.91
CA LYS A 23 37.86 -0.94 -22.33
C LYS A 23 36.62 -1.45 -23.08
N ASP A 24 36.19 -2.68 -22.76
CA ASP A 24 35.00 -3.32 -23.37
C ASP A 24 33.72 -2.52 -23.16
N PHE A 25 33.59 -1.82 -22.03
CA PHE A 25 32.44 -0.96 -21.78
C PHE A 25 32.62 0.44 -22.41
N LEU A 26 33.81 1.02 -22.29
CA LEU A 26 34.09 2.40 -22.69
C LEU A 26 34.27 2.61 -24.20
N ASP A 27 34.69 1.58 -24.92
CA ASP A 27 34.91 1.62 -26.37
C ASP A 27 33.64 1.34 -27.19
N ARG A 28 32.49 1.14 -26.52
CA ARG A 28 31.20 0.96 -27.18
C ARG A 28 30.77 2.25 -27.89
N GLN A 29 30.90 2.23 -29.21
CA GLN A 29 30.41 3.28 -30.10
C GLN A 29 28.88 3.32 -30.07
N SER A 30 28.29 4.51 -30.15
CA SER A 30 26.82 4.70 -30.21
C SER A 30 26.04 4.32 -28.95
N VAL A 31 26.72 4.18 -27.82
CA VAL A 31 26.09 3.94 -26.52
C VAL A 31 25.95 5.24 -25.73
N PHE A 32 27.00 6.06 -25.74
CA PHE A 32 27.03 7.33 -25.01
C PHE A 32 26.96 8.53 -25.95
N TYR A 33 26.15 9.51 -25.57
CA TYR A 33 25.98 10.77 -26.28
C TYR A 33 26.12 11.93 -25.29
N LYS A 34 26.30 13.14 -25.82
CA LYS A 34 26.13 14.38 -25.05
C LYS A 34 24.83 15.06 -25.49
N GLY A 35 23.98 15.42 -24.53
CA GLY A 35 22.77 16.19 -24.76
C GLY A 35 22.84 17.54 -24.04
N MET A 36 22.30 18.60 -24.62
CA MET A 36 22.10 19.87 -23.93
C MET A 36 20.70 19.87 -23.30
N GLU A 37 20.64 19.92 -21.98
CA GLU A 37 19.37 19.91 -21.24
C GLU A 37 18.67 21.25 -21.35
N ASP A 38 17.41 21.28 -21.78
CA ASP A 38 16.69 22.53 -22.09
C ASP A 38 16.49 23.43 -20.86
N SER A 39 16.27 22.84 -19.68
CA SER A 39 16.03 23.57 -18.44
C SER A 39 17.28 24.25 -17.89
N SER A 40 18.44 23.59 -17.98
CA SER A 40 19.69 24.05 -17.37
C SER A 40 20.67 24.64 -18.38
N GLN A 41 20.45 24.41 -19.67
CA GLN A 41 21.37 24.72 -20.76
C GLN A 41 22.77 24.10 -20.54
N LYS A 42 22.84 22.98 -19.82
CA LYS A 42 24.10 22.27 -19.55
C LYS A 42 24.21 21.00 -20.38
N TRP A 43 25.44 20.70 -20.81
CA TRP A 43 25.77 19.42 -21.40
C TRP A 43 25.72 18.31 -20.35
N VAL A 44 24.89 17.29 -20.61
CA VAL A 44 24.76 16.08 -19.80
C VAL A 44 25.04 14.84 -20.64
N ALA A 45 25.49 13.75 -20.02
CA ALA A 45 25.57 12.47 -20.72
C ALA A 45 24.17 11.96 -21.03
N LEU A 46 24.04 11.29 -22.15
CA LEU A 46 22.93 10.43 -22.48
C LEU A 46 23.49 9.03 -22.75
N ILE A 47 22.67 8.01 -22.49
CA ILE A 47 22.91 6.64 -22.91
C ILE A 47 21.73 6.23 -23.80
N SER A 48 21.98 5.60 -24.95
CA SER A 48 20.90 5.08 -25.81
C SER A 48 20.18 3.91 -25.15
N MET A 49 18.94 3.65 -25.57
CA MET A 49 18.15 2.52 -25.06
C MET A 49 18.79 1.16 -25.39
N SER A 50 19.23 0.98 -26.64
CA SER A 50 20.03 -0.19 -27.04
C SER A 50 21.33 -0.29 -26.23
N GLY A 51 21.95 0.85 -25.91
CA GLY A 51 23.12 0.92 -25.06
C GLY A 51 22.87 0.44 -23.62
N ILE A 52 21.71 0.78 -23.06
CA ILE A 52 21.23 0.31 -21.76
C ILE A 52 21.01 -1.22 -21.78
N GLU A 53 20.27 -1.75 -22.75
CA GLU A 53 19.96 -3.18 -22.88
C GLU A 53 21.22 -4.03 -23.05
N GLU A 54 22.14 -3.60 -23.93
CA GLU A 54 23.42 -4.29 -24.13
C GLU A 54 24.30 -4.23 -22.87
N THR A 55 24.30 -3.10 -22.14
CA THR A 55 25.00 -3.00 -20.84
C THR A 55 24.47 -4.04 -19.84
N HIS A 56 23.15 -4.18 -19.77
CA HIS A 56 22.49 -5.15 -18.89
C HIS A 56 22.89 -6.59 -19.25
N ALA A 57 22.89 -6.95 -20.53
CA ALA A 57 23.32 -8.26 -21.00
C ALA A 57 24.80 -8.54 -20.70
N MET A 58 25.70 -7.57 -20.89
CA MET A 58 27.13 -7.70 -20.58
C MET A 58 27.38 -7.98 -19.09
N ILE A 59 26.65 -7.30 -18.21
CA ILE A 59 26.79 -7.48 -16.75
C ILE A 59 26.25 -8.85 -16.33
N CYS A 60 25.05 -9.24 -16.82
CA CYS A 60 24.51 -10.58 -16.57
C CYS A 60 25.51 -11.68 -16.96
N ARG A 61 26.19 -11.51 -18.12
CA ARG A 61 27.20 -12.44 -18.61
C ARG A 61 28.48 -12.43 -17.76
N LYS A 62 28.99 -11.25 -17.41
CA LYS A 62 30.26 -11.11 -16.68
C LYS A 62 30.19 -11.69 -15.27
N PHE A 63 29.07 -11.51 -14.59
CA PHE A 63 28.90 -11.98 -13.21
C PHE A 63 28.20 -13.34 -13.13
N SER A 64 27.70 -13.88 -14.24
CA SER A 64 26.87 -15.10 -14.26
C SER A 64 25.66 -15.00 -13.33
N LEU A 65 25.08 -13.80 -13.21
CA LEU A 65 23.96 -13.50 -12.34
C LEU A 65 22.81 -12.87 -13.13
N PRO A 66 21.54 -13.24 -12.88
CA PRO A 66 20.40 -12.62 -13.54
C PRO A 66 20.07 -11.28 -12.89
N PHE A 67 20.34 -10.17 -13.59
CA PHE A 67 19.92 -8.82 -13.20
C PHE A 67 18.56 -8.48 -13.82
N SER A 68 17.79 -7.56 -13.21
CA SER A 68 16.55 -7.03 -13.80
C SER A 68 16.83 -6.15 -15.04
N VAL A 69 15.97 -6.26 -16.07
CA VAL A 69 16.07 -5.48 -17.31
C VAL A 69 15.90 -3.98 -17.01
N LEU A 70 16.69 -3.16 -17.68
CA LEU A 70 16.64 -1.71 -17.55
C LEU A 70 15.52 -1.15 -18.42
N HIS A 71 14.43 -0.66 -17.81
CA HIS A 71 13.31 -0.06 -18.52
C HIS A 71 13.61 1.35 -19.06
N GLU A 72 12.72 1.88 -19.89
CA GLU A 72 12.88 3.15 -20.59
C GLU A 72 12.97 4.36 -19.62
N ALA A 73 14.07 5.10 -19.65
CA ALA A 73 14.21 6.35 -18.92
C ALA A 73 13.52 7.48 -19.71
N GLN A 74 12.22 7.69 -19.48
CA GLN A 74 11.56 8.91 -19.96
C GLN A 74 11.82 10.07 -18.99
N ASN A 75 12.11 11.24 -19.58
CA ASN A 75 12.04 12.62 -19.05
C ASN A 75 13.35 13.40 -19.17
N THR A 76 13.59 13.95 -20.35
CA THR A 76 14.08 15.33 -20.57
C THR A 76 14.02 15.63 -22.07
N THR A 77 13.52 16.80 -22.46
CA THR A 77 13.72 17.30 -23.83
C THR A 77 15.15 17.84 -23.93
N PHE A 78 15.82 17.53 -25.04
CA PHE A 78 17.18 17.97 -25.31
C PHE A 78 17.20 18.72 -26.64
N SER A 79 17.62 19.98 -26.60
CA SER A 79 17.70 20.86 -27.78
C SER A 79 18.83 20.47 -28.73
N GLN A 80 19.88 19.79 -28.26
CA GLN A 80 21.02 19.36 -29.07
C GLN A 80 21.57 18.02 -28.59
N VAL A 81 21.93 17.12 -29.52
CA VAL A 81 22.59 15.84 -29.23
C VAL A 81 23.83 15.68 -30.12
N SER A 82 24.97 15.31 -29.53
CA SER A 82 26.25 15.08 -30.23
C SER A 82 26.74 13.64 -30.04
N ALA A 83 27.28 13.07 -31.13
CA ALA A 83 27.83 11.71 -31.19
C ALA A 83 29.33 11.61 -30.79
N ALA A 84 29.98 12.72 -30.41
CA ALA A 84 31.42 12.74 -30.10
C ALA A 84 31.76 12.29 -28.65
N PRO A 85 32.73 11.38 -28.43
CA PRO A 85 33.03 10.78 -27.11
C PRO A 85 34.17 11.57 -26.39
N ARG A 86 34.37 11.63 -25.07
CA ARG A 86 33.82 10.96 -23.88
C ARG A 86 33.66 11.97 -22.74
N MET A 87 32.68 11.79 -21.87
CA MET A 87 32.60 12.52 -20.59
C MET A 87 33.57 11.95 -19.55
N PRO A 88 33.83 12.66 -18.43
CA PRO A 88 34.49 12.09 -17.26
C PRO A 88 33.74 10.85 -16.75
N LEU A 89 34.49 9.76 -16.58
CA LEU A 89 34.08 8.41 -16.18
C LEU A 89 33.06 8.37 -15.02
N ALA A 90 33.29 9.21 -14.00
CA ALA A 90 32.43 9.30 -12.83
C ALA A 90 31.01 9.81 -13.15
N ALA A 91 30.85 10.71 -14.12
CA ALA A 91 29.57 11.30 -14.45
C ALA A 91 28.68 10.35 -15.27
N ALA A 92 29.27 9.54 -16.17
CA ALA A 92 28.55 8.50 -16.90
C ALA A 92 28.10 7.36 -15.95
N TYR A 93 28.99 6.91 -15.07
CA TYR A 93 28.68 5.95 -14.01
C TYR A 93 27.54 6.44 -13.10
N ASN A 94 27.64 7.68 -12.59
CA ASN A 94 26.64 8.24 -11.69
C ASN A 94 25.26 8.38 -12.36
N LYS A 95 25.19 8.75 -13.64
CA LYS A 95 23.93 8.80 -14.38
C LYS A 95 23.33 7.40 -14.55
N PHE A 96 24.15 6.43 -14.96
CA PHE A 96 23.71 5.04 -15.11
C PHE A 96 23.15 4.45 -13.82
N ILE A 97 23.83 4.65 -12.68
CA ILE A 97 23.34 4.21 -11.36
C ILE A 97 22.02 4.91 -10.98
N LYS A 98 21.90 6.22 -11.24
CA LYS A 98 20.64 6.95 -10.98
C LYS A 98 19.47 6.41 -11.81
N ASP A 99 19.70 6.14 -13.09
CA ASP A 99 18.68 5.60 -14.00
C ASP A 99 18.27 4.18 -13.55
N ILE A 100 19.22 3.30 -13.21
CA ILE A 100 18.92 2.00 -12.59
C ILE A 100 18.02 2.15 -11.37
N VAL A 101 18.37 3.04 -10.43
CA VAL A 101 17.61 3.24 -9.20
C VAL A 101 16.19 3.73 -9.51
N LYS A 102 16.04 4.66 -10.47
CA LYS A 102 14.73 5.15 -10.91
C LYS A 102 13.88 4.02 -11.51
N LEU A 103 14.46 3.19 -12.38
CA LEU A 103 13.73 2.12 -13.06
C LEU A 103 13.31 1.00 -12.09
N ASN A 104 14.17 0.62 -11.15
CA ASN A 104 13.78 -0.33 -10.11
C ASN A 104 12.66 0.21 -9.21
N LYS A 105 12.64 1.51 -8.93
CA LYS A 105 11.51 2.13 -8.22
C LYS A 105 10.22 2.03 -9.04
N LEU A 106 10.29 2.27 -10.36
CA LEU A 106 9.13 2.14 -11.25
C LEU A 106 8.64 0.69 -11.36
N ALA A 107 9.54 -0.28 -11.54
CA ALA A 107 9.19 -1.71 -11.59
C ALA A 107 8.50 -2.17 -10.29
N ARG A 108 9.07 -1.83 -9.13
CA ARG A 108 8.44 -2.10 -7.83
C ARG A 108 7.11 -1.38 -7.64
N SER A 109 6.99 -0.18 -8.19
CA SER A 109 5.74 0.57 -8.18
C SER A 109 4.68 -0.17 -9.00
N ALA A 110 5.04 -0.71 -10.16
CA ALA A 110 4.14 -1.49 -11.01
C ALA A 110 3.75 -2.84 -10.36
N GLU A 111 4.70 -3.55 -9.77
CA GLU A 111 4.44 -4.79 -9.02
C GLU A 111 3.52 -4.55 -7.82
N ARG A 112 3.77 -3.51 -7.02
CA ARG A 112 2.88 -3.10 -5.93
C ARG A 112 1.50 -2.76 -6.45
N LEU A 113 1.41 -1.98 -7.53
CA LEU A 113 0.12 -1.60 -8.11
C LEU A 113 -0.69 -2.83 -8.54
N LEU A 114 -0.03 -3.83 -9.14
CA LEU A 114 -0.68 -5.08 -9.52
C LEU A 114 -1.20 -5.84 -8.30
N SER A 115 -0.39 -5.90 -7.23
CA SER A 115 -0.81 -6.48 -5.96
C SER A 115 -2.02 -5.75 -5.36
N TYR A 116 -2.00 -4.42 -5.34
CA TYR A 116 -3.08 -3.60 -4.81
C TYR A 116 -4.38 -3.78 -5.59
N LYS A 117 -4.31 -3.87 -6.93
CA LYS A 117 -5.47 -4.18 -7.78
C LYS A 117 -6.05 -5.55 -7.47
N LYS A 118 -5.19 -6.55 -7.22
CA LYS A 118 -5.63 -7.89 -6.82
C LYS A 118 -6.36 -7.86 -5.46
N GLU A 119 -5.83 -7.13 -4.47
CA GLU A 119 -6.48 -7.00 -3.17
C GLU A 119 -7.81 -6.24 -3.25
N LEU A 120 -7.89 -5.15 -4.04
CA LEU A 120 -9.17 -4.45 -4.29
C LEU A 120 -10.20 -5.36 -4.96
N GLY A 121 -9.78 -6.17 -5.94
CA GLY A 121 -10.63 -7.18 -6.57
C GLY A 121 -11.12 -8.25 -5.59
N ARG A 122 -10.21 -8.79 -4.76
CA ARG A 122 -10.50 -9.77 -3.72
C ARG A 122 -11.47 -9.22 -2.66
N ALA A 123 -11.24 -8.00 -2.17
CA ALA A 123 -12.14 -7.29 -1.26
C ALA A 123 -13.54 -7.13 -1.89
N THR A 124 -13.59 -6.71 -3.16
CA THR A 124 -14.85 -6.55 -3.90
C THR A 124 -15.59 -7.88 -4.00
N ALA A 125 -14.90 -8.96 -4.36
CA ALA A 125 -15.46 -10.29 -4.47
C ALA A 125 -16.04 -10.78 -3.12
N MET A 126 -15.36 -10.54 -2.01
CA MET A 126 -15.86 -10.90 -0.66
C MET A 126 -17.12 -10.13 -0.27
N VAL A 127 -17.21 -8.84 -0.63
CA VAL A 127 -18.38 -8.01 -0.35
C VAL A 127 -19.60 -8.42 -1.19
N ILE A 128 -19.40 -8.83 -2.45
CA ILE A 128 -20.52 -9.18 -3.36
C ILE A 128 -20.97 -10.63 -3.27
N ALA A 129 -20.10 -11.57 -2.89
CA ALA A 129 -20.40 -13.01 -2.90
C ALA A 129 -21.74 -13.37 -2.25
N PRO A 130 -22.13 -12.77 -1.11
CA PRO A 130 -23.38 -13.14 -0.43
C PRO A 130 -24.59 -12.43 -1.02
N LEU A 131 -24.39 -11.31 -1.72
CA LEU A 131 -25.46 -10.60 -2.44
C LEU A 131 -25.92 -11.43 -3.66
N ILE A 132 -25.01 -12.14 -4.32
CA ILE A 132 -25.27 -12.90 -5.54
C ILE A 132 -25.98 -14.24 -5.25
N GLY A 133 -25.62 -14.92 -4.15
CA GLY A 133 -26.30 -16.16 -3.73
C GLY A 133 -27.81 -16.00 -3.47
N SER A 134 -28.31 -14.77 -3.38
CA SER A 134 -29.73 -14.43 -3.19
C SER A 134 -30.50 -14.11 -4.49
N VAL A 135 -29.82 -13.97 -5.64
CA VAL A 135 -30.44 -13.51 -6.90
C VAL A 135 -30.21 -14.53 -8.02
N SER A 136 -31.29 -15.08 -8.58
CA SER A 136 -31.29 -16.05 -9.69
C SER A 136 -31.11 -15.38 -11.07
N ALA A 137 -30.16 -14.47 -11.23
CA ALA A 137 -29.90 -13.78 -12.50
C ALA A 137 -28.61 -14.30 -13.16
N PRO A 138 -28.54 -14.35 -14.51
CA PRO A 138 -27.31 -14.72 -15.20
C PRO A 138 -26.21 -13.69 -14.86
N GLU A 139 -25.17 -14.16 -14.21
CA GLU A 139 -24.05 -13.34 -13.75
C GLU A 139 -23.27 -12.78 -14.95
N SER A 140 -22.94 -11.47 -14.92
CA SER A 140 -21.99 -10.91 -15.90
C SER A 140 -20.62 -11.59 -15.77
N ASP A 141 -19.91 -11.79 -16.88
CA ASP A 141 -18.55 -12.38 -16.89
C ASP A 141 -17.57 -11.72 -15.89
N THR A 142 -17.73 -10.43 -15.64
CA THR A 142 -16.97 -9.66 -14.65
C THR A 142 -17.14 -10.19 -13.23
N VAL A 143 -18.38 -10.44 -12.81
CA VAL A 143 -18.70 -10.92 -11.46
C VAL A 143 -18.14 -12.33 -11.25
N ASN A 144 -18.26 -13.18 -12.27
CA ASN A 144 -17.68 -14.52 -12.27
C ASN A 144 -16.16 -14.49 -12.13
N THR A 145 -15.50 -13.59 -12.86
CA THR A 145 -14.05 -13.39 -12.78
C THR A 145 -13.62 -12.91 -11.39
N LEU A 146 -14.36 -11.97 -10.79
CA LEU A 146 -14.10 -11.50 -9.43
C LEU A 146 -14.25 -12.62 -8.39
N LEU A 147 -15.34 -13.39 -8.43
CA LEU A 147 -15.56 -14.49 -7.50
C LEU A 147 -14.53 -15.61 -7.67
N ALA A 148 -14.05 -15.86 -8.90
CA ALA A 148 -12.99 -16.84 -9.16
C ALA A 148 -11.65 -16.48 -8.53
N SER A 149 -11.45 -15.22 -8.11
CA SER A 149 -10.25 -14.78 -7.40
C SER A 149 -10.19 -15.24 -5.93
N LEU A 150 -11.32 -15.66 -5.35
CA LEU A 150 -11.40 -16.14 -3.97
C LEU A 150 -11.07 -17.62 -3.87
N THR A 151 -10.34 -18.00 -2.81
CA THR A 151 -10.20 -19.40 -2.42
C THR A 151 -11.54 -19.98 -1.97
N PRO A 152 -11.71 -21.32 -1.98
CA PRO A 152 -12.94 -21.95 -1.49
C PRO A 152 -13.29 -21.56 -0.05
N SER A 153 -12.28 -21.45 0.84
CA SER A 153 -12.48 -21.06 2.23
C SER A 153 -12.95 -19.61 2.36
N GLU A 154 -12.36 -18.68 1.60
CA GLU A 154 -12.77 -17.28 1.60
C GLU A 154 -14.16 -17.08 1.04
N ARG A 155 -14.48 -17.75 -0.06
CA ARG A 155 -15.82 -17.73 -0.66
C ARG A 155 -16.85 -18.26 0.35
N SER A 156 -16.55 -19.40 0.98
CA SER A 156 -17.41 -19.99 2.00
C SER A 156 -17.61 -19.04 3.19
N ALA A 157 -16.54 -18.47 3.74
CA ALA A 157 -16.64 -17.53 4.84
C ALA A 157 -17.46 -16.28 4.47
N ALA A 158 -17.16 -15.67 3.31
CA ALA A 158 -17.92 -14.52 2.81
C ALA A 158 -19.42 -14.84 2.75
N MET A 159 -19.80 -15.99 2.18
CA MET A 159 -21.20 -16.44 2.09
C MET A 159 -21.84 -16.77 3.45
N ASN A 160 -21.05 -17.04 4.49
CA ASN A 160 -21.51 -17.45 5.82
C ASN A 160 -21.24 -16.37 6.88
N ASP A 161 -21.73 -15.14 6.62
CA ASP A 161 -21.79 -14.04 7.59
C ASP A 161 -20.43 -13.64 8.21
N MET A 162 -19.39 -13.60 7.36
CA MET A 162 -18.09 -13.05 7.70
C MET A 162 -18.20 -11.58 8.16
N TRP A 163 -17.45 -11.22 9.19
CA TRP A 163 -17.31 -9.84 9.63
C TRP A 163 -16.19 -9.10 8.92
N PHE A 164 -16.45 -7.83 8.64
CA PHE A 164 -15.45 -6.84 8.22
C PHE A 164 -15.25 -5.88 9.37
N ILE A 165 -14.03 -5.80 9.88
CA ILE A 165 -13.69 -5.04 11.09
C ILE A 165 -12.65 -4.00 10.71
N SER A 166 -12.99 -2.72 10.80
CA SER A 166 -11.99 -1.65 10.73
C SER A 166 -11.45 -1.31 12.11
N VAL A 167 -10.22 -0.83 12.19
CA VAL A 167 -9.59 -0.37 13.42
C VAL A 167 -8.77 0.89 13.16
N ASP A 168 -8.72 1.78 14.15
CA ASP A 168 -7.87 2.96 14.19
C ASP A 168 -7.36 3.20 15.62
N ILE A 169 -6.17 3.77 15.75
CA ILE A 169 -5.49 4.03 17.03
C ILE A 169 -4.95 5.45 17.07
N GLU A 170 -5.35 6.20 18.10
CA GLU A 170 -4.76 7.50 18.40
C GLU A 170 -3.70 7.36 19.50
N SER A 171 -2.53 7.95 19.24
CA SER A 171 -1.41 8.02 20.18
C SER A 171 -1.09 9.45 20.54
N PHE A 172 -0.41 9.66 21.66
CA PHE A 172 -0.03 11.00 22.09
C PHE A 172 1.05 11.57 21.16
N GLU A 173 0.78 12.75 20.59
CA GLU A 173 1.61 13.37 19.54
C GLU A 173 3.04 13.73 19.98
N SER A 174 3.30 13.79 21.29
CA SER A 174 4.65 14.03 21.84
C SER A 174 5.33 12.76 22.37
N ASP A 175 4.60 11.65 22.51
CA ASP A 175 5.14 10.35 22.87
C ASP A 175 4.23 9.22 22.40
N HIS A 176 4.56 8.68 21.21
CA HIS A 176 3.81 7.62 20.55
C HIS A 176 3.76 6.29 21.32
N SER A 177 4.52 6.11 22.40
CA SER A 177 4.36 4.95 23.28
C SER A 177 3.09 5.02 24.14
N LYS A 178 2.47 6.21 24.25
CA LYS A 178 1.26 6.45 25.03
C LYS A 178 0.04 6.43 24.12
N ILE A 179 -0.70 5.34 24.18
CA ILE A 179 -1.93 5.14 23.42
C ILE A 179 -3.08 5.86 24.12
N LEU A 180 -3.82 6.69 23.39
CA LEU A 180 -4.90 7.51 23.93
C LEU A 180 -6.27 6.94 23.64
N GLU A 181 -6.47 6.39 22.44
CA GLU A 181 -7.75 5.83 22.00
C GLU A 181 -7.54 4.57 21.15
N ILE A 182 -8.52 3.67 21.22
CA ILE A 182 -8.66 2.54 20.29
C ILE A 182 -10.10 2.57 19.81
N GLY A 183 -10.28 2.61 18.49
CA GLY A 183 -11.60 2.53 17.87
C GLY A 183 -11.67 1.38 16.90
N TRP A 184 -12.82 0.72 16.84
CA TRP A 184 -13.08 -0.27 15.80
C TRP A 184 -14.55 -0.26 15.40
N SER A 185 -14.81 -0.58 14.13
CA SER A 185 -16.14 -0.72 13.59
C SER A 185 -16.31 -2.08 12.96
N ILE A 186 -17.45 -2.71 13.17
CA ILE A 186 -17.78 -4.03 12.64
C ILE A 186 -18.95 -3.86 11.67
N TRP A 187 -18.80 -4.39 10.47
CA TRP A 187 -19.89 -4.54 9.52
C TRP A 187 -20.18 -6.01 9.29
N ALA A 188 -21.40 -6.39 9.65
CA ALA A 188 -21.97 -7.71 9.37
C ALA A 188 -22.87 -7.61 8.14
N LEU A 189 -22.49 -8.31 7.07
CA LEU A 189 -23.19 -8.21 5.80
C LEU A 189 -24.63 -8.73 5.88
N SER A 190 -24.88 -9.80 6.63
CA SER A 190 -26.21 -10.45 6.73
C SER A 190 -27.32 -9.50 7.20
N VAL A 191 -26.97 -8.56 8.07
CA VAL A 191 -27.89 -7.59 8.68
C VAL A 191 -27.64 -6.15 8.19
N ASN A 192 -26.63 -5.96 7.32
CA ASN A 192 -26.17 -4.66 6.83
C ASN A 192 -26.09 -3.60 7.94
N LYS A 193 -25.47 -3.95 9.07
CA LYS A 193 -25.42 -3.11 10.27
C LYS A 193 -23.99 -2.88 10.72
N PHE A 194 -23.72 -1.63 11.12
CA PHE A 194 -22.49 -1.23 11.78
C PHE A 194 -22.62 -1.39 13.30
N VAL A 195 -21.56 -1.87 13.93
CA VAL A 195 -21.38 -1.88 15.38
C VAL A 195 -20.06 -1.19 15.68
N ASP A 196 -20.15 0.03 16.18
CA ASP A 196 -19.01 0.90 16.43
C ASP A 196 -18.61 0.88 17.91
N LYS A 197 -17.31 0.92 18.16
CA LYS A 197 -16.71 0.91 19.49
C LYS A 197 -15.63 1.97 19.56
N HIS A 198 -15.61 2.69 20.69
CA HIS A 198 -14.60 3.68 20.98
C HIS A 198 -14.16 3.59 22.44
N TYR A 199 -12.88 3.30 22.65
CA TYR A 199 -12.27 3.16 23.96
C TYR A 199 -11.21 4.25 24.16
N ALA A 200 -11.42 5.11 25.16
CA ALA A 200 -10.45 6.12 25.57
C ALA A 200 -9.66 5.64 26.79
N ILE A 201 -8.32 5.72 26.72
CA ILE A 201 -7.43 5.14 27.72
C ILE A 201 -7.37 6.02 28.99
N SER A 202 -7.93 5.50 30.08
CA SER A 202 -8.12 6.20 31.35
C SER A 202 -6.82 6.65 32.00
N ASN A 203 -5.74 5.86 31.88
CA ASN A 203 -4.40 6.17 32.41
C ASN A 203 -3.84 7.49 31.85
N PHE A 204 -4.23 7.87 30.63
CA PHE A 204 -3.70 9.02 29.90
C PHE A 204 -4.76 10.11 29.65
N ARG A 205 -5.83 10.13 30.45
CA ARG A 205 -6.91 11.13 30.34
C ARG A 205 -6.44 12.59 30.44
N HIS A 206 -5.33 12.83 31.13
CA HIS A 206 -4.72 14.16 31.28
C HIS A 206 -3.90 14.60 30.05
N LEU A 207 -3.57 13.68 29.14
CA LEU A 207 -2.85 13.98 27.90
C LEU A 207 -3.84 14.31 26.80
N LYS A 208 -3.54 15.34 26.00
CA LYS A 208 -4.37 15.80 24.87
C LYS A 208 -3.49 16.09 23.67
N ASN A 209 -3.94 15.67 22.49
CA ASN A 209 -3.37 16.14 21.23
C ASN A 209 -3.88 17.58 20.96
N GLY A 210 -3.25 18.29 20.04
CA GLY A 210 -3.73 19.60 19.62
C GLY A 210 -2.71 20.45 18.88
N LYS A 211 -1.43 20.07 18.95
CA LYS A 211 -0.36 20.77 18.24
C LYS A 211 -0.32 20.40 16.75
N TYR A 212 -0.47 19.11 16.44
CA TYR A 212 -0.42 18.60 15.07
C TYR A 212 -1.73 17.96 14.65
N VAL A 213 -2.42 17.33 15.59
CA VAL A 213 -3.68 16.62 15.37
C VAL A 213 -4.72 17.16 16.35
N ALA A 214 -5.94 17.42 15.88
CA ALA A 214 -7.01 17.92 16.75
C ALA A 214 -7.43 16.84 17.76
N ASP A 215 -7.55 17.16 19.04
CA ASP A 215 -8.14 16.24 20.03
C ASP A 215 -9.66 16.22 19.87
N ARG A 216 -10.20 15.11 19.34
CA ARG A 216 -11.65 14.88 19.20
C ARG A 216 -12.16 13.68 19.98
N ARG A 217 -11.38 13.19 20.95
CA ARG A 217 -11.69 12.02 21.79
C ARG A 217 -13.07 12.00 22.44
N ASP A 218 -13.55 13.17 22.83
CA ASP A 218 -14.87 13.32 23.47
C ASP A 218 -16.01 13.51 22.43
N ARG A 219 -15.76 13.26 21.14
CA ARG A 219 -16.71 13.48 20.04
C ARG A 219 -16.95 12.22 19.20
N PHE A 220 -17.07 11.08 19.86
CA PHE A 220 -17.51 9.86 19.18
C PHE A 220 -18.97 10.02 18.73
N MET A 221 -19.22 9.82 17.43
CA MET A 221 -20.50 10.12 16.78
C MET A 221 -21.42 8.90 16.67
N PHE A 222 -20.89 7.70 16.86
CA PHE A 222 -21.59 6.44 16.58
C PHE A 222 -21.96 5.65 17.85
N GLY A 223 -21.89 6.28 19.02
CA GLY A 223 -22.24 5.69 20.30
C GLY A 223 -21.58 6.42 21.46
N ASP A 224 -21.33 5.68 22.54
CA ASP A 224 -20.70 6.20 23.75
C ASP A 224 -19.21 5.84 23.83
N THR A 225 -18.38 6.80 24.22
CA THR A 225 -16.97 6.55 24.55
C THR A 225 -16.87 5.76 25.86
N VAL A 226 -16.19 4.61 25.82
CA VAL A 226 -15.87 3.82 27.00
C VAL A 226 -14.52 4.26 27.56
N TRP A 227 -14.50 4.75 28.79
CA TRP A 227 -13.25 5.01 29.51
C TRP A 227 -12.77 3.74 30.20
N ALA A 228 -11.62 3.22 29.77
CA ALA A 228 -11.07 1.96 30.28
C ALA A 228 -9.54 2.01 30.33
N THR A 229 -8.93 1.10 31.08
CA THR A 229 -7.48 0.90 30.99
C THR A 229 -7.09 0.34 29.62
N LEU A 230 -5.80 0.45 29.25
CA LEU A 230 -5.31 -0.15 28.01
C LEU A 230 -5.56 -1.66 27.98
N LYS A 231 -5.33 -2.35 29.10
CA LYS A 231 -5.55 -3.80 29.21
C LYS A 231 -7.00 -4.20 28.95
N GLU A 232 -7.96 -3.49 29.54
CA GLU A 232 -9.39 -3.75 29.32
C GLU A 232 -9.82 -3.46 27.88
N SER A 233 -9.28 -2.39 27.28
CA SER A 233 -9.55 -2.04 25.89
C SER A 233 -9.03 -3.10 24.92
N ILE A 234 -7.83 -3.62 25.17
CA ILE A 234 -7.24 -4.72 24.39
C ILE A 234 -8.02 -6.02 24.58
N ALA A 235 -8.47 -6.33 25.80
CA ALA A 235 -9.33 -7.50 26.02
C ALA A 235 -10.65 -7.39 25.24
N ALA A 236 -11.32 -6.23 25.26
CA ALA A 236 -12.55 -6.02 24.51
C ALA A 236 -12.37 -6.13 22.98
N PHE A 237 -11.22 -5.65 22.46
CA PHE A 237 -10.89 -5.83 21.05
C PHE A 237 -10.58 -7.30 20.73
N GLN A 238 -9.84 -8.00 21.59
CA GLN A 238 -9.54 -9.42 21.44
C GLN A 238 -10.82 -10.27 21.42
N ASP A 239 -11.78 -10.01 22.34
CA ASP A 239 -13.10 -10.66 22.36
C ASP A 239 -13.84 -10.46 21.03
N THR A 240 -13.70 -9.27 20.42
CA THR A 240 -14.29 -8.97 19.10
C THR A 240 -13.67 -9.84 18.01
N LEU A 241 -12.34 -9.99 17.99
CA LEU A 241 -11.63 -10.82 17.01
C LEU A 241 -11.97 -12.31 17.17
N GLU A 242 -12.06 -12.79 18.41
CA GLU A 242 -12.42 -14.17 18.72
C GLU A 242 -13.87 -14.47 18.33
N ALA A 243 -14.78 -13.54 18.62
CA ALA A 243 -16.17 -13.63 18.16
C ALA A 243 -16.26 -13.67 16.63
N ALA A 244 -15.47 -12.84 15.94
CA ALA A 244 -15.41 -12.81 14.47
C ALA A 244 -14.92 -14.14 13.88
N ALA A 245 -13.84 -14.69 14.43
CA ALA A 245 -13.32 -16.00 14.04
C ALA A 245 -14.34 -17.12 14.32
N GLY A 246 -15.09 -17.05 15.41
CA GLY A 246 -16.11 -18.05 15.76
C GLY A 246 -17.36 -18.06 14.87
N ARG A 247 -17.55 -17.07 13.97
CA ARG A 247 -18.80 -16.95 13.19
C ARG A 247 -18.95 -17.94 12.06
N ASN A 248 -17.84 -18.37 11.46
CA ASN A 248 -17.86 -19.29 10.34
C ASN A 248 -16.89 -20.44 10.58
N ALA A 249 -17.16 -21.58 9.96
CA ALA A 249 -16.36 -22.80 10.13
C ALA A 249 -14.91 -22.63 9.67
N GLN A 250 -14.61 -21.60 8.87
CA GLN A 250 -13.27 -21.33 8.36
C GLN A 250 -12.43 -20.45 9.31
N GLY A 251 -13.04 -19.85 10.34
CA GLY A 251 -12.32 -18.96 11.24
C GLY A 251 -11.91 -17.62 10.62
N LEU A 252 -12.49 -17.23 9.48
CA LEU A 252 -12.03 -16.09 8.69
C LEU A 252 -12.84 -14.83 8.99
N PHE A 253 -12.15 -13.69 9.04
CA PHE A 253 -12.73 -12.36 9.03
C PHE A 253 -11.77 -11.39 8.33
N ALA A 254 -12.26 -10.23 7.93
CA ALA A 254 -11.45 -9.18 7.33
C ALA A 254 -11.13 -8.09 8.37
N LEU A 255 -9.85 -7.79 8.56
CA LEU A 255 -9.37 -6.60 9.26
C LEU A 255 -9.04 -5.52 8.23
N ILE A 256 -9.54 -4.31 8.46
CA ILE A 256 -9.40 -3.15 7.60
C ILE A 256 -8.74 -2.02 8.39
N ALA A 257 -7.86 -1.26 7.74
CA ALA A 257 -7.26 -0.08 8.31
C ALA A 257 -6.97 0.96 7.22
N HIS A 258 -6.58 2.15 7.64
CA HIS A 258 -6.08 3.21 6.77
C HIS A 258 -4.60 3.45 7.08
N ASP A 259 -3.72 2.63 6.47
CA ASP A 259 -2.34 2.31 6.89
C ASP A 259 -2.23 1.13 7.89
N MET A 260 -2.55 -0.07 7.40
CA MET A 260 -2.56 -1.33 8.15
C MET A 260 -1.27 -1.62 8.91
N SER A 261 -0.12 -1.25 8.34
CA SER A 261 1.18 -1.51 8.97
C SER A 261 1.34 -0.74 10.30
N SER A 262 0.75 0.45 10.38
CA SER A 262 0.78 1.29 11.59
C SER A 262 -0.08 0.68 12.68
N ASP A 263 -1.37 0.48 12.41
CA ASP A 263 -2.34 0.01 13.41
C ASP A 263 -2.03 -1.40 13.91
N GLU A 264 -1.71 -2.32 13.00
CA GLU A 264 -1.30 -3.67 13.38
C GLU A 264 -0.02 -3.64 14.22
N GLY A 265 0.92 -2.75 13.90
CA GLY A 265 2.15 -2.57 14.66
C GLY A 265 1.88 -2.15 16.11
N TYR A 266 0.93 -1.23 16.32
CA TYR A 266 0.48 -0.85 17.66
C TYR A 266 -0.23 -2.01 18.36
N LEU A 267 -1.23 -2.63 17.73
CA LEU A 267 -2.02 -3.72 18.30
C LEU A 267 -1.13 -4.88 18.77
N ARG A 268 -0.13 -5.27 17.96
CA ARG A 268 0.85 -6.30 18.33
C ARG A 268 1.70 -5.90 19.54
N LYS A 269 2.17 -4.66 19.59
CA LYS A 269 2.94 -4.15 20.74
C LYS A 269 2.10 -4.11 22.02
N MET A 270 0.80 -3.87 21.89
CA MET A 270 -0.15 -3.87 23.00
C MET A 270 -0.58 -5.28 23.44
N GLY A 271 -0.17 -6.33 22.71
CA GLY A 271 -0.41 -7.72 23.06
C GLY A 271 -1.63 -8.37 22.40
N VAL A 272 -2.22 -7.74 21.38
CA VAL A 272 -3.30 -8.36 20.58
C VAL A 272 -2.77 -9.59 19.86
N GLN A 273 -3.51 -10.69 19.96
CA GLN A 273 -3.21 -11.94 19.29
C GLN A 273 -4.08 -12.07 18.04
N PHE A 274 -3.45 -11.89 16.88
CA PHE A 274 -4.13 -12.05 15.60
C PHE A 274 -4.15 -13.52 15.15
N PRO A 275 -5.33 -14.09 14.85
CA PRO A 275 -5.44 -15.45 14.33
C PRO A 275 -4.86 -15.55 12.91
N SER A 276 -4.39 -16.74 12.54
CA SER A 276 -3.79 -17.01 11.22
C SER A 276 -4.78 -16.89 10.06
N GLY A 277 -6.08 -17.02 10.33
CA GLY A 277 -7.17 -16.88 9.35
C GLY A 277 -7.60 -15.45 9.05
N MET A 278 -6.94 -14.43 9.61
CA MET A 278 -7.31 -13.04 9.37
C MET A 278 -6.90 -12.58 7.96
N ILE A 279 -7.87 -12.06 7.21
CA ILE A 279 -7.66 -11.38 5.93
C ILE A 279 -7.42 -9.90 6.23
N LYS A 280 -6.53 -9.24 5.49
CA LYS A 280 -6.20 -7.82 5.69
C LYS A 280 -6.49 -7.00 4.45
N PHE A 281 -7.09 -5.84 4.65
CA PHE A 281 -7.24 -4.83 3.60
C PHE A 281 -6.75 -3.48 4.09
N ASP A 282 -5.95 -2.80 3.28
CA ASP A 282 -5.49 -1.45 3.55
C ASP A 282 -6.16 -0.50 2.57
N THR A 283 -6.94 0.45 3.09
CA THR A 283 -7.67 1.42 2.26
C THR A 283 -6.73 2.39 1.53
N VAL A 284 -5.50 2.60 2.02
CA VAL A 284 -4.46 3.37 1.31
C VAL A 284 -4.03 2.63 0.03
N ASP A 285 -3.73 1.34 0.16
CA ASP A 285 -3.33 0.49 -0.96
C ASP A 285 -4.49 0.30 -1.96
N MET A 286 -5.71 0.11 -1.46
CA MET A 286 -6.91 0.02 -2.32
C MET A 286 -7.16 1.32 -3.08
N ASN A 287 -6.91 2.48 -2.47
CA ASN A 287 -7.00 3.75 -3.16
C ASN A 287 -5.91 3.90 -4.23
N ALA A 288 -4.68 3.49 -3.93
CA ALA A 288 -3.58 3.44 -4.89
C ALA A 288 -3.94 2.58 -6.12
N ALA A 289 -4.62 1.45 -5.91
CA ALA A 289 -5.17 0.63 -7.00
C ALA A 289 -6.21 1.37 -7.84
N ARG A 290 -7.16 2.06 -7.18
CA ARG A 290 -8.24 2.84 -7.84
C ARG A 290 -7.67 3.93 -8.74
N VAL A 291 -6.67 4.68 -8.27
CA VAL A 291 -6.10 5.81 -9.03
C VAL A 291 -4.98 5.40 -10.00
N GLY A 292 -4.51 4.16 -9.92
CA GLY A 292 -3.46 3.65 -10.80
C GLY A 292 -2.04 4.10 -10.42
N ASP A 293 -1.80 4.48 -9.16
CA ASP A 293 -0.49 4.94 -8.67
C ASP A 293 -0.16 4.32 -7.31
N ALA A 294 0.78 3.37 -7.29
CA ALA A 294 1.25 2.69 -6.06
C ALA A 294 2.04 3.57 -5.08
N ASN A 295 2.33 4.82 -5.44
CA ASN A 295 2.93 5.80 -4.54
C ASN A 295 1.90 6.80 -4.01
N CYS A 296 0.64 6.70 -4.46
CA CYS A 296 -0.44 7.53 -3.94
C CYS A 296 -0.68 7.18 -2.47
N LYS A 297 -0.38 8.13 -1.59
CA LYS A 297 -0.76 8.09 -0.18
C LYS A 297 -1.70 9.25 0.09
N THR A 298 -2.97 8.94 0.31
CA THR A 298 -4.01 9.94 0.60
C THR A 298 -4.53 9.66 1.98
N GLY A 299 -4.45 10.63 2.88
CA GLY A 299 -5.00 10.50 4.24
C GLY A 299 -6.52 10.41 4.23
N LEU A 300 -7.08 9.81 5.30
CA LEU A 300 -8.47 9.39 5.40
C LEU A 300 -9.45 10.51 5.02
N GLY A 301 -9.41 11.66 5.70
CA GLY A 301 -10.34 12.76 5.48
C GLY A 301 -10.36 13.26 4.02
N LYS A 302 -9.17 13.44 3.42
CA LYS A 302 -9.08 13.87 2.02
C LYS A 302 -9.72 12.85 1.06
N LEU A 303 -9.56 11.56 1.34
CA LEU A 303 -10.11 10.50 0.50
C LEU A 303 -11.63 10.35 0.69
N LEU A 304 -12.13 10.53 1.91
CA LEU A 304 -13.57 10.59 2.19
C LEU A 304 -14.22 11.73 1.39
N ASP A 305 -13.63 12.94 1.45
CA ASP A 305 -14.10 14.10 0.71
C ASP A 305 -14.08 13.86 -0.81
N GLU A 306 -12.99 13.30 -1.35
CA GLU A 306 -12.85 12.99 -2.78
C GLU A 306 -13.94 12.03 -3.27
N LEU A 307 -14.35 11.07 -2.44
CA LEU A 307 -15.38 10.08 -2.78
C LEU A 307 -16.80 10.49 -2.37
N GLY A 308 -16.97 11.71 -1.84
CA GLY A 308 -18.24 12.25 -1.38
C GLY A 308 -18.85 11.43 -0.25
N ILE A 309 -18.04 11.11 0.77
CA ILE A 309 -18.49 10.54 2.03
C ILE A 309 -18.45 11.65 3.08
N ASP A 310 -19.63 12.06 3.54
CA ASP A 310 -19.76 13.07 4.58
C ASP A 310 -19.11 12.54 5.87
N ASN A 311 -18.17 13.31 6.39
CA ASN A 311 -17.40 12.93 7.57
C ASN A 311 -17.30 14.08 8.57
N TYR A 312 -17.36 13.71 9.85
CA TYR A 312 -17.33 14.65 10.96
C TYR A 312 -16.49 14.06 12.09
N CYS A 313 -15.85 14.94 12.86
CA CYS A 313 -15.14 14.52 14.07
C CYS A 313 -13.99 13.51 13.84
N LEU A 314 -13.30 13.55 12.69
CA LEU A 314 -12.02 12.82 12.47
C LEU A 314 -10.97 13.19 13.52
N HIS A 315 -10.02 12.29 13.79
CA HIS A 315 -9.14 12.29 14.98
C HIS A 315 -9.85 11.90 16.27
N ASN A 316 -10.79 10.99 16.12
CA ASN A 316 -11.38 10.20 17.17
C ASN A 316 -11.38 8.78 16.64
N ALA A 317 -10.64 7.89 17.30
CA ALA A 317 -10.35 6.58 16.73
C ALA A 317 -11.61 5.77 16.38
N GLY A 318 -12.70 5.94 17.14
CA GLY A 318 -13.99 5.30 16.85
C GLY A 318 -14.64 5.80 15.56
N ASN A 319 -14.63 7.12 15.35
CA ASN A 319 -15.11 7.73 14.11
C ASN A 319 -14.22 7.35 12.93
N ASP A 320 -12.90 7.41 13.10
CA ASP A 320 -11.95 7.11 12.04
C ASP A 320 -12.03 5.64 11.61
N ALA A 321 -12.25 4.71 12.55
CA ALA A 321 -12.57 3.33 12.23
C ALA A 321 -13.89 3.22 11.45
N HIS A 322 -14.98 3.87 11.88
CA HIS A 322 -16.25 3.86 11.16
C HIS A 322 -16.10 4.32 9.71
N TYR A 323 -15.52 5.51 9.51
CA TYR A 323 -15.35 6.08 8.17
C TYR A 323 -14.34 5.27 7.32
N THR A 324 -13.34 4.64 7.93
CA THR A 324 -12.46 3.69 7.23
C THR A 324 -13.25 2.51 6.67
N LEU A 325 -14.23 1.99 7.41
CA LEU A 325 -15.09 0.91 6.95
C LEU A 325 -16.06 1.37 5.86
N GLU A 326 -16.66 2.55 6.00
CA GLU A 326 -17.48 3.15 4.94
C GLU A 326 -16.66 3.38 3.65
N LEU A 327 -15.44 3.88 3.79
CA LEU A 327 -14.49 4.07 2.69
C LEU A 327 -14.18 2.74 1.99
N PHE A 328 -13.89 1.69 2.75
CA PHE A 328 -13.69 0.35 2.21
C PHE A 328 -14.89 -0.13 1.37
N LEU A 329 -16.11 0.04 1.89
CA LEU A 329 -17.34 -0.31 1.15
C LEU A 329 -17.55 0.58 -0.09
N LYS A 330 -17.20 1.86 -0.01
CA LYS A 330 -17.27 2.77 -1.17
C LYS A 330 -16.29 2.36 -2.27
N LEU A 331 -15.05 2.03 -1.91
CA LEU A 331 -14.00 1.59 -2.84
C LEU A 331 -14.41 0.30 -3.56
N THR A 332 -14.92 -0.70 -2.83
CA THR A 332 -15.40 -1.95 -3.42
C THR A 332 -16.59 -1.72 -4.36
N ARG A 333 -17.58 -0.90 -3.95
CA ARG A 333 -18.74 -0.54 -4.80
C ARG A 333 -18.32 0.19 -6.08
N ASN A 334 -17.37 1.12 -6.00
CA ASN A 334 -16.86 1.84 -7.16
C ASN A 334 -16.09 0.91 -8.11
N ASN A 335 -15.33 -0.04 -7.56
CA ASN A 335 -14.62 -1.04 -8.37
C ASN A 335 -15.58 -1.91 -9.19
N ILE A 336 -16.76 -2.26 -8.66
CA ILE A 336 -17.79 -2.96 -9.43
C ILE A 336 -18.23 -2.11 -10.63
N LYS A 337 -18.56 -0.83 -10.41
CA LYS A 337 -19.04 0.08 -11.46
C LYS A 337 -18.02 0.34 -12.57
N GLN A 338 -16.73 0.29 -12.26
CA GLN A 338 -15.66 0.50 -13.24
C GLN A 338 -15.40 -0.74 -14.12
N ASN A 339 -15.84 -1.93 -13.67
CA ASN A 339 -15.62 -3.20 -14.38
C ASN A 339 -16.92 -3.82 -14.95
N ALA A 340 -18.08 -3.21 -14.71
CA ALA A 340 -19.40 -3.59 -15.25
C ALA A 340 -19.68 -2.88 -16.57
#